data_AF-M4FHC8-F1
#
_entry.id   AF-M4FHC8-F1
#
_cell.length_a   1.000
_cell.length_b   1.000
_cell.length_c   1.000
_cell.angle_alpha   90.00
_cell.angle_beta   90.00
_cell.angle_gamma   90.00
#
_symmetry.space_group_name_H-M   'P 1'
#
loop_
_entity.id
_entity.type
_entity.pdbx_description
1 polymer ?
#
loop_
_entity_poly.entity_id
_entity_poly.type
_entity_poly.pdbx_seq_one_letter_code
_entity_poly.pdbx_strand_id
1 'polypeptide(L)'
;METARLLVCVICIASLIPTLRANVAETDEYWVTKANEARRRTLMAYHPDPYQIVDHFHERHYDNSTDVEEMEENASEEEDDIEMISSATNSTRRSLVMLLGAQNDNHADKKMQVTVAFNHFGKGLVQRMPRIRWGFVHVVNNDYTHWELYAIGGSQSPTILSHGNRFIAPPHIQHYREVTKRDSAPESEWKNWNWRSEKDIFMNNAYFRQSGNPKFMCSHSRQQMIKPKHGVAVSKLTKYAGALDCRVGKPC
;
A
#
# COMPACT_ATOMS: atom_id res chain seq x y z
N MET A 1 -53.58 25.16 -14.03
CA MET A 1 -52.22 25.59 -14.44
C MET A 1 -51.09 24.86 -13.71
N GLU A 2 -51.33 24.26 -12.54
CA GLU A 2 -50.28 23.55 -11.76
C GLU A 2 -49.92 22.17 -12.33
N THR A 3 -50.90 21.42 -12.84
CA THR A 3 -50.67 20.08 -13.42
C THR A 3 -49.79 20.12 -14.68
N ALA A 4 -49.92 21.16 -15.50
CA ALA A 4 -49.08 21.37 -16.68
C ALA A 4 -47.62 21.68 -16.29
N ARG A 5 -47.40 22.39 -15.17
CA ARG A 5 -46.05 22.68 -14.66
C ARG A 5 -45.38 21.43 -14.08
N LEU A 6 -46.14 20.58 -13.40
CA LEU A 6 -45.65 19.31 -12.87
C LEU A 6 -45.23 18.35 -14.01
N LEU A 7 -46.04 18.28 -15.08
CA LEU A 7 -45.75 17.42 -16.22
C LEU A 7 -44.49 17.88 -16.97
N VAL A 8 -44.31 19.19 -17.14
CA VAL A 8 -43.09 19.77 -17.74
C VAL A 8 -41.86 19.46 -16.88
N CYS A 9 -41.95 19.56 -15.55
CA CYS A 9 -40.85 19.19 -14.65
C CYS A 9 -40.49 17.70 -14.75
N VAL A 10 -41.47 16.80 -14.82
CA VAL A 10 -41.22 15.35 -14.96
C VAL A 10 -40.56 15.01 -16.30
N ILE A 11 -40.97 15.68 -17.39
CA ILE A 11 -40.36 15.49 -18.72
C ILE A 11 -38.92 16.03 -18.75
N CYS A 12 -38.64 17.17 -18.11
CA CYS A 12 -37.29 17.73 -18.00
C CYS A 12 -36.36 16.86 -17.14
N ILE A 13 -36.87 16.27 -16.06
CA ILE A 13 -36.09 15.35 -15.22
C ILE A 13 -35.82 14.04 -15.99
N ALA A 14 -36.82 13.52 -16.71
CA ALA A 14 -36.67 12.28 -17.49
C ALA A 14 -35.68 12.42 -18.67
N SER A 15 -35.56 13.60 -19.28
CA SER A 15 -34.58 13.86 -20.35
C SER A 15 -33.16 14.15 -19.84
N LEU A 16 -32.99 14.46 -18.56
CA LEU A 16 -31.69 14.57 -17.88
C LEU A 16 -31.15 13.21 -17.37
N ILE A 17 -31.98 12.16 -17.31
CA ILE A 17 -31.55 10.84 -16.83
C ILE A 17 -30.61 10.10 -17.82
N PRO A 18 -30.77 10.18 -19.17
CA PRO A 18 -29.83 9.53 -20.09
C PRO A 18 -28.43 10.17 -20.10
N THR A 19 -28.27 11.40 -19.63
CA THR A 19 -26.96 12.08 -19.51
C THR A 19 -26.28 11.82 -18.17
N LEU A 20 -26.95 11.15 -17.23
CA LEU A 20 -26.35 10.59 -16.01
C LEU A 20 -25.83 9.17 -16.24
N ARG A 21 -25.33 8.86 -17.44
CA ARG A 21 -24.22 7.90 -17.51
C ARG A 21 -23.05 8.59 -16.86
N ALA A 22 -22.77 8.22 -15.60
CA ALA A 22 -21.48 8.51 -15.00
C ALA A 22 -20.42 8.16 -16.04
N ASN A 23 -19.75 9.18 -16.56
CA ASN A 23 -18.63 9.03 -17.47
C ASN A 23 -17.50 8.41 -16.62
N VAL A 24 -17.61 7.09 -16.40
CA VAL A 24 -16.49 6.26 -15.99
C VAL A 24 -15.53 6.45 -17.13
N ALA A 25 -14.51 7.28 -16.85
CA ALA A 25 -13.51 7.70 -17.80
C ALA A 25 -13.23 6.58 -18.80
N GLU A 26 -13.40 6.89 -20.08
CA GLU A 26 -12.71 6.23 -21.17
C GLU A 26 -11.36 5.74 -20.64
N THR A 27 -11.27 4.43 -20.39
CA THR A 27 -10.10 3.83 -19.78
C THR A 27 -9.00 4.01 -20.80
N ASP A 28 -8.12 4.98 -20.55
CA ASP A 28 -6.98 5.35 -21.40
C ASP A 28 -6.32 4.08 -21.95
N GLU A 29 -6.15 3.99 -23.27
CA GLU A 29 -5.61 2.82 -23.99
C GLU A 29 -4.28 2.35 -23.37
N TYR A 30 -3.52 3.31 -22.83
CA TYR A 30 -2.32 3.07 -22.06
C TYR A 30 -2.53 2.21 -20.80
N TRP A 31 -3.56 2.49 -19.99
CA TRP A 31 -3.86 1.72 -18.77
C TRP A 31 -4.36 0.32 -19.10
N VAL A 32 -5.10 0.17 -20.19
CA VAL A 32 -5.51 -1.14 -20.72
C VAL A 32 -4.26 -1.94 -21.13
N THR A 33 -3.33 -1.31 -21.84
CA THR A 33 -2.06 -1.92 -22.25
C THR A 33 -1.22 -2.33 -21.05
N LYS A 34 -1.07 -1.45 -20.06
CA LYS A 34 -0.35 -1.77 -18.82
C LYS A 34 -1.01 -2.87 -18.01
N ALA A 35 -2.33 -2.88 -17.93
CA ALA A 35 -3.08 -3.97 -17.29
C ALA A 35 -2.85 -5.30 -18.02
N ASN A 36 -2.85 -5.31 -19.36
CA ASN A 36 -2.58 -6.49 -20.17
C ASN A 36 -1.13 -6.98 -20.03
N GLU A 37 -0.15 -6.08 -20.03
CA GLU A 37 1.26 -6.42 -19.76
C GLU A 37 1.44 -7.01 -18.36
N ALA A 38 0.85 -6.37 -17.34
CA ALA A 38 0.88 -6.86 -15.97
C ALA A 38 0.27 -8.25 -15.88
N ARG A 39 -0.92 -8.46 -16.48
CA ARG A 39 -1.58 -9.76 -16.57
C ARG A 39 -0.73 -10.81 -17.27
N ARG A 40 -0.08 -10.45 -18.39
CA ARG A 40 0.81 -11.35 -19.14
C ARG A 40 2.02 -11.74 -18.29
N ARG A 41 2.64 -10.79 -17.58
CA ARG A 41 3.75 -11.06 -16.65
C ARG A 41 3.32 -11.92 -15.48
N THR A 42 2.13 -11.67 -14.90
CA THR A 42 1.56 -12.52 -13.85
C THR A 42 1.34 -13.94 -14.34
N LEU A 43 0.81 -14.13 -15.55
CA LEU A 43 0.62 -15.46 -16.15
C LEU A 43 1.96 -16.16 -16.44
N MET A 44 2.98 -15.41 -16.86
CA MET A 44 4.33 -15.94 -17.06
C MET A 44 5.01 -16.32 -15.73
N ALA A 45 4.69 -15.62 -14.65
CA ALA A 45 5.19 -15.90 -13.31
C ALA A 45 4.32 -16.89 -12.52
N TYR A 46 3.17 -17.29 -13.06
CA TYR A 46 2.25 -18.23 -12.41
C TYR A 46 2.78 -19.64 -12.53
N HIS A 47 3.03 -20.27 -11.38
CA HIS A 47 3.34 -21.68 -11.31
C HIS A 47 2.10 -22.43 -10.79
N PRO A 48 1.67 -23.52 -11.44
CA PRO A 48 0.46 -24.25 -11.06
C PRO A 48 0.58 -24.95 -9.71
N ASP A 49 1.82 -25.24 -9.28
CA ASP A 49 2.11 -25.75 -7.94
C ASP A 49 2.70 -24.62 -7.07
N PRO A 50 1.93 -24.03 -6.15
CA PRO A 50 2.38 -22.92 -5.33
C PRO A 50 3.48 -23.30 -4.34
N TYR A 51 3.59 -24.57 -3.94
CA TYR A 51 4.60 -25.00 -2.98
C TYR A 51 6.02 -24.90 -3.56
N GLN A 52 6.19 -25.14 -4.86
CA GLN A 52 7.49 -25.02 -5.54
C GLN A 52 8.00 -23.58 -5.66
N ILE A 53 7.11 -22.58 -5.71
CA ILE A 53 7.51 -21.16 -5.63
C ILE A 53 7.91 -20.81 -4.20
N VAL A 54 7.17 -21.34 -3.23
CA VAL A 54 7.30 -21.00 -1.82
C VAL A 54 8.62 -21.55 -1.24
N ASP A 55 9.06 -22.74 -1.67
CA ASP A 55 10.36 -23.30 -1.24
C ASP A 55 11.55 -22.43 -1.67
N HIS A 56 11.55 -21.87 -2.89
CA HIS A 56 12.59 -20.94 -3.34
C HIS A 56 12.58 -19.59 -2.57
N PHE A 57 11.42 -19.17 -2.05
CA PHE A 57 11.32 -17.98 -1.19
C PHE A 57 11.67 -18.27 0.28
N HIS A 58 11.40 -19.48 0.77
CA HIS A 58 11.66 -19.91 2.13
C HIS A 58 13.12 -20.33 2.36
N GLU A 59 13.77 -21.02 1.42
CA GLU A 59 15.21 -21.37 1.53
C GLU A 59 16.06 -20.10 1.71
N ARG A 60 15.76 -19.04 0.95
CA ARG A 60 16.50 -17.77 1.02
C ARG A 60 16.26 -16.97 2.31
N HIS A 61 15.19 -17.24 3.05
CA HIS A 61 14.96 -16.66 4.38
C HIS A 61 15.60 -17.49 5.50
N TYR A 62 15.81 -18.79 5.29
CA TYR A 62 16.47 -19.68 6.25
C TYR A 62 17.99 -19.46 6.29
N ASP A 63 18.63 -19.29 5.13
CA ASP A 63 20.08 -19.01 5.07
C ASP A 63 20.44 -17.67 5.76
N ASN A 64 19.63 -16.62 5.58
CA ASN A 64 19.85 -15.34 6.27
C ASN A 64 19.55 -15.37 7.79
N SER A 65 18.95 -16.45 8.31
CA SER A 65 18.64 -16.60 9.74
C SER A 65 19.75 -17.29 10.51
N THR A 66 20.72 -17.92 9.84
CA THR A 66 21.77 -18.74 10.48
C THR A 66 23.09 -18.01 10.69
N ASP A 67 23.23 -16.76 10.22
CA ASP A 67 24.41 -15.91 10.41
C ASP A 67 24.30 -14.97 11.64
N VAL A 68 23.64 -15.41 12.72
CA VAL A 68 23.74 -14.72 14.02
C VAL A 68 24.89 -15.36 14.78
N GLU A 69 26.08 -14.76 14.72
CA GLU A 69 27.16 -15.07 15.65
C GLU A 69 26.66 -14.82 17.08
N GLU A 70 26.60 -15.89 17.88
CA GLU A 70 26.31 -15.81 19.31
C GLU A 70 27.43 -15.01 20.01
N MET A 71 27.14 -13.78 20.40
CA MET A 71 27.94 -13.06 21.40
C MET A 71 27.41 -13.42 22.79
N GLU A 72 28.22 -14.14 23.57
CA GLU A 72 28.01 -14.37 25.00
C GLU A 72 28.02 -13.03 25.75
N GLU A 73 26.88 -12.61 26.30
CA GLU A 73 26.81 -11.59 27.35
C GLU A 73 26.39 -12.27 28.66
N ASN A 74 27.29 -12.18 29.65
CA ASN A 74 27.07 -12.65 31.01
C ASN A 74 25.90 -11.90 31.67
N ALA A 75 24.86 -12.64 32.04
CA ALA A 75 23.72 -12.13 32.80
C ALA A 75 24.04 -12.04 34.29
N SER A 76 23.81 -10.87 34.88
CA SER A 76 23.57 -10.72 36.32
C SER A 76 22.05 -10.72 36.55
N GLU A 77 21.62 -11.64 37.41
CA GLU A 77 20.23 -11.94 37.76
C GLU A 77 19.57 -10.80 38.56
N GLU A 78 18.37 -10.37 38.13
CA GLU A 78 17.32 -9.83 39.00
C GLU A 78 15.97 -10.35 38.44
N GLU A 79 15.36 -11.27 39.19
CA GLU A 79 14.01 -11.80 38.98
C GLU A 79 12.98 -10.75 39.43
N ASP A 80 12.06 -10.38 38.53
CA ASP A 80 10.73 -9.91 38.91
C ASP A 80 9.71 -10.55 37.94
N ASP A 81 8.79 -11.30 38.54
CA ASP A 81 7.86 -12.23 37.91
C ASP A 81 6.86 -11.59 36.91
N ILE A 82 6.88 -12.00 35.64
CA ILE A 82 5.67 -12.13 34.82
C ILE A 82 5.70 -13.48 34.10
N GLU A 83 4.85 -14.36 34.59
CA GLU A 83 4.75 -15.77 34.25
C GLU A 83 4.50 -16.05 32.74
N MET A 84 5.25 -17.04 32.26
CA MET A 84 5.24 -17.64 30.93
C MET A 84 3.87 -18.14 30.49
N ILE A 85 3.39 -17.67 29.32
CA ILE A 85 2.62 -18.53 28.41
C ILE A 85 3.56 -18.93 27.26
N SER A 86 4.38 -19.94 27.52
CA SER A 86 5.05 -20.71 26.48
C SER A 86 4.07 -21.75 25.92
N SER A 87 3.45 -21.43 24.78
CA SER A 87 3.01 -22.48 23.85
C SER A 87 3.95 -22.45 22.66
N ALA A 88 4.69 -23.55 22.52
CA ALA A 88 5.60 -23.80 21.42
C ALA A 88 4.90 -23.58 20.07
N THR A 89 5.61 -22.96 19.13
CA THR A 89 5.23 -22.80 17.71
C THR A 89 4.01 -21.91 17.43
N ASN A 90 4.01 -20.69 17.95
CA ASN A 90 3.15 -19.64 17.42
C ASN A 90 4.00 -18.67 16.56
N SER A 91 3.97 -18.88 15.25
CA SER A 91 4.32 -17.87 14.24
C SER A 91 3.29 -16.73 14.27
N THR A 92 3.07 -16.15 15.44
CA THR A 92 1.93 -15.29 15.79
C THR A 92 2.05 -13.95 15.07
N ARG A 93 1.23 -13.78 14.03
CA ARG A 93 0.92 -12.50 13.36
C ARG A 93 2.11 -11.64 12.92
N ARG A 94 3.08 -12.18 12.18
CA ARG A 94 3.95 -11.33 11.35
C ARG A 94 3.28 -11.06 10.00
N SER A 95 2.30 -10.16 9.95
CA SER A 95 1.77 -9.73 8.64
C SER A 95 2.73 -8.75 7.96
N LEU A 96 3.64 -9.30 7.15
CA LEU A 96 4.58 -8.57 6.28
C LEU A 96 3.99 -8.50 4.87
N VAL A 97 3.45 -7.35 4.46
CA VAL A 97 2.64 -7.29 3.22
C VAL A 97 3.47 -7.20 1.95
N MET A 98 4.29 -6.16 1.81
CA MET A 98 5.01 -5.87 0.57
C MET A 98 6.37 -5.24 0.86
N LEU A 99 7.44 -5.94 0.45
CA LEU A 99 8.82 -5.43 0.50
C LEU A 99 9.31 -5.12 -0.91
N LEU A 100 9.71 -3.87 -1.15
CA LEU A 100 10.26 -3.40 -2.43
C LEU A 100 11.73 -3.04 -2.23
N GLY A 101 12.63 -3.82 -2.83
CA GLY A 101 14.08 -3.75 -2.61
C GLY A 101 14.53 -4.64 -1.45
N ALA A 102 15.07 -5.81 -1.76
CA ALA A 102 15.29 -6.89 -0.80
C ALA A 102 16.50 -6.65 0.12
N GLN A 103 17.60 -6.15 -0.45
CA GLN A 103 18.88 -5.99 0.24
C GLN A 103 19.20 -4.51 0.48
N ASN A 104 20.02 -4.24 1.50
CA ASN A 104 20.41 -2.88 1.84
C ASN A 104 21.46 -2.33 0.88
N ASP A 105 22.32 -3.17 0.33
CA ASP A 105 23.51 -2.85 -0.47
C ASP A 105 23.30 -2.99 -1.99
N ASN A 106 22.15 -3.49 -2.43
CA ASN A 106 21.83 -3.59 -3.85
C ASN A 106 21.45 -2.23 -4.47
N HIS A 107 22.46 -1.48 -4.90
CA HIS A 107 22.28 -0.16 -5.51
C HIS A 107 21.55 -0.17 -6.86
N ALA A 108 21.36 -1.34 -7.50
CA ALA A 108 20.55 -1.44 -8.72
C ALA A 108 19.09 -1.01 -8.49
N ASP A 109 18.59 -1.21 -7.26
CA ASP A 109 17.22 -0.86 -6.87
C ASP A 109 16.96 0.65 -6.85
N LYS A 110 17.99 1.51 -6.98
CA LYS A 110 17.81 2.96 -7.19
C LYS A 110 17.02 3.28 -8.47
N LYS A 111 17.06 2.38 -9.47
CA LYS A 111 16.29 2.51 -10.72
C LYS A 111 14.88 1.96 -10.61
N MET A 112 14.53 1.31 -9.49
CA MET A 112 13.21 0.73 -9.28
C MET A 112 12.15 1.83 -9.28
N GLN A 113 11.06 1.60 -10.02
CA GLN A 113 9.89 2.46 -10.08
C GLN A 113 8.65 1.58 -9.88
N VAL A 114 7.88 1.85 -8.85
CA VAL A 114 6.67 1.07 -8.52
C VAL A 114 5.50 2.00 -8.30
N THR A 115 4.35 1.61 -8.83
CA THR A 115 3.07 2.27 -8.53
C THR A 115 2.19 1.30 -7.76
N VAL A 116 1.80 1.68 -6.54
CA VAL A 116 0.86 0.92 -5.71
C VAL A 116 -0.46 1.67 -5.73
N ALA A 117 -1.47 1.09 -6.38
CA ALA A 117 -2.73 1.79 -6.62
C ALA A 117 -3.97 0.94 -6.42
N PHE A 118 -5.05 1.58 -5.94
CA PHE A 118 -6.40 1.00 -5.84
C PHE A 118 -6.49 -0.28 -5.00
N ASN A 119 -5.57 -0.48 -4.05
CA ASN A 119 -5.61 -1.59 -3.11
C ASN A 119 -6.45 -1.25 -1.88
N HIS A 120 -7.04 -2.28 -1.28
CA HIS A 120 -7.64 -2.21 0.06
C HIS A 120 -6.78 -3.00 1.04
N PHE A 121 -6.02 -2.28 1.86
CA PHE A 121 -5.24 -2.83 2.97
C PHE A 121 -6.12 -2.88 4.22
N GLY A 122 -6.68 -4.06 4.46
CA GLY A 122 -7.63 -4.31 5.54
C GLY A 122 -7.01 -4.42 6.94
N LYS A 123 -7.86 -4.75 7.91
CA LYS A 123 -7.50 -4.89 9.32
C LYS A 123 -6.57 -6.08 9.55
N GLY A 124 -5.74 -6.00 10.60
CA GLY A 124 -4.83 -7.09 11.00
C GLY A 124 -3.51 -7.11 10.23
N LEU A 125 -3.30 -6.17 9.29
CA LEU A 125 -2.03 -5.99 8.63
C LEU A 125 -1.07 -5.22 9.56
N VAL A 126 0.04 -5.85 9.93
CA VAL A 126 0.99 -5.25 10.85
C VAL A 126 1.77 -4.14 10.17
N GLN A 127 2.42 -4.44 9.03
CA GLN A 127 3.35 -3.50 8.41
C GLN A 127 3.63 -3.77 6.93
N ARG A 128 4.40 -2.84 6.32
CA ARG A 128 4.98 -2.94 4.98
C ARG A 128 3.94 -2.83 3.85
N MET A 129 3.13 -1.79 3.86
CA MET A 129 2.15 -1.48 2.82
C MET A 129 2.46 -0.17 2.07
N PRO A 130 3.58 -0.06 1.31
CA PRO A 130 4.71 -0.98 1.23
C PRO A 130 5.83 -0.62 2.24
N ARG A 131 6.87 -1.47 2.34
CA ARG A 131 8.20 -1.09 2.84
C ARG A 131 9.18 -1.01 1.67
N ILE A 132 9.85 0.13 1.50
CA ILE A 132 10.67 0.42 0.31
C ILE A 132 12.15 0.61 0.69
N ARG A 133 13.04 0.17 -0.20
CA ARG A 133 14.44 0.57 -0.26
C ARG A 133 14.78 1.23 -1.59
N TRP A 134 15.63 2.25 -1.55
CA TRP A 134 16.22 2.93 -2.72
C TRP A 134 15.26 3.67 -3.66
N GLY A 135 14.51 2.95 -4.48
CA GLY A 135 13.86 3.49 -5.68
C GLY A 135 12.73 4.49 -5.43
N PHE A 136 11.95 4.69 -6.48
CA PHE A 136 10.78 5.56 -6.50
C PHE A 136 9.49 4.75 -6.35
N VAL A 137 8.60 5.19 -5.45
CA VAL A 137 7.28 4.59 -5.30
C VAL A 137 6.19 5.65 -5.29
N HIS A 138 5.21 5.46 -6.18
CA HIS A 138 3.97 6.23 -6.21
C HIS A 138 2.84 5.43 -5.56
N VAL A 139 2.44 5.83 -4.36
CA VAL A 139 1.35 5.21 -3.61
C VAL A 139 0.09 6.05 -3.83
N VAL A 140 -0.91 5.53 -4.55
CA VAL A 140 -2.03 6.35 -5.03
C VAL A 140 -3.40 5.71 -4.88
N ASN A 141 -4.34 6.45 -4.29
CA ASN A 141 -5.74 6.03 -4.13
C ASN A 141 -5.94 4.61 -3.55
N ASN A 142 -5.14 4.22 -2.56
CA ASN A 142 -5.33 3.01 -1.76
C ASN A 142 -6.07 3.32 -0.46
N ASP A 143 -6.79 2.33 0.08
CA ASP A 143 -7.51 2.40 1.36
C ASP A 143 -6.74 1.60 2.42
N TYR A 144 -6.41 2.24 3.54
CA TYR A 144 -5.66 1.64 4.65
C TYR A 144 -6.50 1.66 5.91
N THR A 145 -6.74 0.47 6.49
CA THR A 145 -7.61 0.33 7.66
C THR A 145 -6.91 -0.42 8.79
N HIS A 146 -6.68 0.27 9.91
CA HIS A 146 -6.28 -0.32 11.19
C HIS A 146 -5.02 -1.19 11.09
N TRP A 147 -3.92 -0.60 10.65
CA TRP A 147 -2.61 -1.24 10.73
C TRP A 147 -2.15 -1.41 12.18
N GLU A 148 -1.31 -2.41 12.44
CA GLU A 148 -0.85 -2.73 13.81
C GLU A 148 0.59 -2.28 14.11
N LEU A 149 1.28 -1.59 13.19
CA LEU A 149 2.57 -0.96 13.46
C LEU A 149 2.78 0.32 12.62
N TYR A 150 2.79 0.20 11.29
CA TYR A 150 2.80 1.31 10.35
C TYR A 150 2.22 0.89 9.01
N ALA A 151 1.74 1.84 8.22
CA ALA A 151 1.29 1.55 6.86
C ALA A 151 2.47 1.56 5.88
N ILE A 152 3.11 2.72 5.71
CA ILE A 152 4.17 2.95 4.72
C ILE A 152 5.50 3.06 5.44
N GLY A 153 6.52 2.35 4.98
CA GLY A 153 7.85 2.44 5.59
C GLY A 153 9.00 2.34 4.61
N GLY A 154 10.21 2.53 5.10
CA GLY A 154 11.38 2.40 4.23
C GLY A 154 12.71 2.69 4.91
N SER A 155 13.78 2.31 4.21
CA SER A 155 15.19 2.48 4.58
C SER A 155 16.00 2.71 3.30
N GLN A 156 17.27 3.14 3.39
CA GLN A 156 18.13 3.36 2.21
C GLN A 156 17.58 4.44 1.24
N SER A 157 17.07 5.55 1.78
CA SER A 157 16.68 6.76 1.02
C SER A 157 15.69 6.55 -0.15
N PRO A 158 14.52 5.91 0.05
CA PRO A 158 13.51 5.80 -1.00
C PRO A 158 12.78 7.13 -1.21
N THR A 159 12.33 7.38 -2.44
CA THR A 159 11.42 8.48 -2.74
C THR A 159 9.98 7.96 -2.76
N ILE A 160 9.13 8.50 -1.88
CA ILE A 160 7.74 8.07 -1.71
C ILE A 160 6.79 9.24 -1.96
N LEU A 161 5.91 9.08 -2.93
CA LEU A 161 4.81 10.01 -3.18
C LEU A 161 3.49 9.33 -2.81
N SER A 162 2.90 9.75 -1.70
CA SER A 162 1.56 9.34 -1.27
C SER A 162 0.54 10.34 -1.78
N HIS A 163 -0.33 9.92 -2.70
CA HIS A 163 -1.35 10.79 -3.28
C HIS A 163 -2.76 10.21 -3.21
N GLY A 164 -3.69 10.97 -2.65
CA GLY A 164 -5.11 10.63 -2.70
C GLY A 164 -5.49 9.34 -1.97
N ASN A 165 -4.66 8.84 -1.07
CA ASN A 165 -4.93 7.66 -0.25
C ASN A 165 -5.90 8.01 0.89
N ARG A 166 -6.46 6.97 1.52
CA ARG A 166 -7.26 7.11 2.73
C ARG A 166 -6.66 6.25 3.84
N PHE A 167 -6.38 6.87 4.97
CA PHE A 167 -5.75 6.23 6.11
C PHE A 167 -6.65 6.31 7.34
N ILE A 168 -7.03 5.15 7.87
CA ILE A 168 -7.80 5.04 9.11
C ILE A 168 -6.91 4.36 10.16
N ALA A 169 -6.41 5.15 11.11
CA ALA A 169 -5.64 4.60 12.22
C ALA A 169 -6.52 3.69 13.11
N PRO A 170 -5.94 2.68 13.76
CA PRO A 170 -6.67 1.84 14.71
C PRO A 170 -7.19 2.68 15.90
N PRO A 171 -8.46 2.52 16.30
CA PRO A 171 -9.05 3.36 17.35
C PRO A 171 -8.46 3.08 18.74
N HIS A 172 -8.01 1.85 19.00
CA HIS A 172 -7.57 1.40 20.33
C HIS A 172 -6.06 1.50 20.56
N ILE A 173 -5.27 1.81 19.52
CA ILE A 173 -3.81 1.77 19.61
C ILE A 173 -3.24 3.15 19.31
N GLN A 174 -3.12 3.98 20.35
CA GLN A 174 -2.79 5.40 20.21
C GLN A 174 -1.40 5.67 19.63
N HIS A 175 -0.46 4.74 19.81
CA HIS A 175 0.93 4.88 19.36
C HIS A 175 1.12 4.53 17.86
N TYR A 176 0.12 3.96 17.17
CA TYR A 176 0.20 3.64 15.73
C TYR A 176 -0.61 4.59 14.83
N ARG A 177 -0.69 5.87 15.22
CA ARG A 177 -1.35 6.91 14.41
C ARG A 177 -0.49 7.43 13.26
N GLU A 178 0.83 7.31 13.39
CA GLU A 178 1.73 7.69 12.31
C GLU A 178 1.67 6.66 11.18
N VAL A 179 1.34 7.11 9.98
CA VAL A 179 1.28 6.28 8.76
C VAL A 179 2.67 5.80 8.36
N THR A 180 3.69 6.62 8.62
CA THR A 180 5.06 6.48 8.13
C THR A 180 6.02 5.92 9.15
N LYS A 181 6.89 4.98 8.75
CA LYS A 181 8.02 4.51 9.57
C LYS A 181 9.34 4.54 8.79
N ARG A 182 10.32 5.31 9.27
CA ARG A 182 11.70 5.28 8.77
C ARG A 182 12.47 4.25 9.57
N ASP A 183 13.06 3.32 8.86
CA ASP A 183 13.71 2.16 9.45
C ASP A 183 15.22 2.33 9.37
N SER A 184 15.92 2.02 10.46
CA SER A 184 17.39 2.02 10.56
C SER A 184 18.09 3.31 10.10
N ALA A 185 17.46 4.48 10.26
CA ALA A 185 18.08 5.77 9.93
C ALA A 185 17.78 6.83 11.00
N PRO A 186 18.77 7.64 11.43
CA PRO A 186 18.55 8.75 12.34
C PRO A 186 17.77 9.89 11.65
N GLU A 187 17.14 10.75 12.45
CA GLU A 187 16.36 11.88 11.94
C GLU A 187 17.17 12.88 11.12
N SER A 188 18.47 13.04 11.39
CA SER A 188 19.39 13.84 10.58
C SER A 188 19.51 13.35 9.13
N GLU A 189 19.38 12.04 8.91
CA GLU A 189 19.50 11.42 7.60
C GLU A 189 18.14 11.41 6.89
N TRP A 190 17.13 10.80 7.50
CA TRP A 190 15.85 10.56 6.81
C TRP A 190 15.06 11.84 6.55
N LYS A 191 15.34 12.93 7.28
CA LYS A 191 14.78 14.26 6.97
C LYS A 191 15.03 14.70 5.53
N ASN A 192 16.09 14.19 4.90
CA ASN A 192 16.44 14.51 3.52
C ASN A 192 15.73 13.61 2.49
N TRP A 193 15.08 12.52 2.92
CA TRP A 193 14.37 11.61 2.03
C TRP A 193 13.04 12.23 1.59
N ASN A 194 12.75 12.19 0.28
CA ASN A 194 11.55 12.82 -0.28
C ASN A 194 10.30 11.95 -0.03
N TRP A 195 9.64 12.15 1.11
CA TRP A 195 8.37 11.50 1.46
C TRP A 195 7.28 12.56 1.54
N ARG A 196 6.39 12.54 0.55
CA ARG A 196 5.37 13.59 0.34
C ARG A 196 3.97 13.01 0.39
N SER A 197 3.04 13.80 0.90
CA SER A 197 1.62 13.47 1.00
C SER A 197 0.79 14.59 0.39
N GLU A 198 -0.06 14.28 -0.59
CA GLU A 198 -0.96 15.23 -1.25
C GLU A 198 -2.36 14.64 -1.44
N LYS A 199 -3.43 15.38 -1.11
CA LYS A 199 -4.84 14.94 -1.25
C LYS A 199 -5.22 13.67 -0.47
N ASP A 200 -4.34 13.20 0.40
CA ASP A 200 -4.61 12.10 1.31
C ASP A 200 -5.65 12.52 2.36
N ILE A 201 -6.43 11.56 2.84
CA ILE A 201 -7.34 11.73 3.97
C ILE A 201 -6.88 10.88 5.13
N PHE A 202 -6.89 11.49 6.30
CA PHE A 202 -6.55 10.86 7.56
C PHE A 202 -7.76 10.83 8.48
N MET A 203 -8.02 9.67 9.07
CA MET A 203 -9.10 9.42 10.01
C MET A 203 -8.52 8.82 11.30
N ASN A 204 -9.23 8.99 12.41
CA ASN A 204 -8.79 8.55 13.74
C ASN A 204 -7.43 9.12 14.17
N ASN A 205 -7.20 10.41 13.88
CA ASN A 205 -5.94 11.11 14.16
C ASN A 205 -4.72 10.49 13.47
N ALA A 206 -4.92 9.72 12.39
CA ALA A 206 -3.81 9.33 11.54
C ALA A 206 -3.09 10.57 11.00
N TYR A 207 -1.80 10.45 10.73
CA TYR A 207 -1.06 11.52 10.07
C TYR A 207 0.14 10.98 9.31
N PHE A 208 0.54 11.72 8.27
CA PHE A 208 1.74 11.44 7.49
C PHE A 208 2.81 12.47 7.84
N ARG A 209 3.92 12.03 8.44
CA ARG A 209 5.07 12.91 8.67
C ARG A 209 5.80 13.07 7.34
N GLN A 210 5.88 14.28 6.80
CA GLN A 210 6.54 14.53 5.52
C GLN A 210 8.03 14.86 5.73
N SER A 211 8.86 14.60 4.72
CA SER A 211 10.30 14.91 4.73
C SER A 211 10.81 15.26 3.33
N GLY A 212 12.08 15.66 3.25
CA GLY A 212 12.74 16.05 2.00
C GLY A 212 12.32 17.43 1.53
N ASN A 213 12.51 17.67 0.23
CA ASN A 213 12.25 18.98 -0.36
C ASN A 213 10.74 19.25 -0.46
N PRO A 214 10.20 20.32 0.19
CA PRO A 214 8.78 20.65 0.09
C PRO A 214 8.31 21.01 -1.31
N LYS A 215 9.24 21.48 -2.16
CA LYS A 215 9.01 21.84 -3.56
C LYS A 215 9.44 20.72 -4.52
N PHE A 216 9.61 19.49 -4.02
CA PHE A 216 9.94 18.35 -4.86
C PHE A 216 8.92 18.22 -6.00
N MET A 217 9.41 18.33 -7.23
CA MET A 217 8.65 18.10 -8.45
C MET A 217 9.09 16.76 -9.01
N CYS A 218 8.16 15.82 -9.09
CA CYS A 218 8.41 14.52 -9.70
C CYS A 218 8.76 14.72 -11.18
N SER A 219 9.90 14.18 -11.63
CA SER A 219 10.35 14.26 -13.02
C SER A 219 9.65 13.26 -13.96
N HIS A 220 8.86 12.33 -13.40
CA HIS A 220 8.12 11.34 -14.18
C HIS A 220 7.00 12.00 -15.00
N SER A 221 6.82 11.52 -16.22
CA SER A 221 5.81 12.04 -17.14
C SER A 221 4.39 11.70 -16.69
N ARG A 222 3.39 12.38 -17.28
CA ARG A 222 1.98 12.04 -17.06
C ARG A 222 1.62 10.61 -17.46
N GLN A 223 2.33 10.00 -18.41
CA GLN A 223 2.08 8.59 -18.78
C GLN A 223 2.67 7.63 -17.73
N GLN A 224 3.70 8.04 -17.00
CA GLN A 224 4.35 7.21 -15.98
C GLN A 224 3.63 7.25 -14.62
N MET A 225 2.71 8.19 -14.43
CA MET A 225 2.08 8.50 -13.15
C MET A 225 0.55 8.43 -13.24
N ILE A 226 -0.10 7.88 -12.21
CA ILE A 226 -1.56 7.96 -12.09
C ILE A 226 -1.93 9.35 -11.58
N LYS A 227 -2.91 10.00 -12.22
CA LYS A 227 -3.47 11.25 -11.70
C LYS A 227 -4.29 10.95 -10.43
N PRO A 228 -3.91 11.48 -9.27
CA PRO A 228 -4.60 11.14 -8.02
C PRO A 228 -5.99 11.80 -7.94
N LYS A 229 -6.99 11.01 -7.53
CA LYS A 229 -8.26 11.54 -7.01
C LYS A 229 -8.10 11.92 -5.53
N HIS A 230 -9.00 12.73 -5.00
CA HIS A 230 -9.00 13.04 -3.57
C HIS A 230 -9.29 11.80 -2.72
N GLY A 231 -8.70 11.69 -1.53
CA GLY A 231 -8.88 10.55 -0.63
C GLY A 231 -10.33 10.20 -0.27
N VAL A 232 -11.30 11.11 -0.45
CA VAL A 232 -12.74 10.83 -0.23
C VAL A 232 -13.24 9.77 -1.22
N ALA A 233 -12.70 9.77 -2.44
CA ALA A 233 -13.15 8.87 -3.50
C ALA A 233 -12.66 7.43 -3.31
N VAL A 234 -11.69 7.18 -2.42
CA VAL A 234 -10.99 5.90 -2.28
C VAL A 234 -11.93 4.74 -2.00
N SER A 235 -12.93 4.93 -1.13
CA SER A 235 -13.90 3.86 -0.81
C SER A 235 -14.69 3.40 -2.03
N LYS A 236 -14.90 4.27 -3.02
CA LYS A 236 -15.52 3.90 -4.30
C LYS A 236 -14.49 3.27 -5.26
N LEU A 237 -13.28 3.80 -5.30
CA LEU A 237 -12.20 3.34 -6.19
C LEU A 237 -11.71 1.93 -5.83
N THR A 238 -11.72 1.58 -4.54
CA THR A 238 -11.23 0.30 -4.01
C THR A 238 -12.36 -0.69 -3.70
N LYS A 239 -13.61 -0.36 -4.06
CA LYS A 239 -14.80 -1.18 -3.76
C LYS A 239 -14.69 -2.63 -4.28
N TYR A 240 -14.02 -2.81 -5.41
CA TYR A 240 -13.84 -4.11 -6.06
C TYR A 240 -12.41 -4.64 -5.91
N ALA A 241 -11.66 -4.16 -4.91
CA ALA A 241 -10.35 -4.72 -4.60
C ALA A 241 -10.48 -6.17 -4.10
N GLY A 242 -9.57 -7.03 -4.53
CA GLY A 242 -9.57 -8.46 -4.22
C GLY A 242 -9.74 -9.32 -5.47
N ALA A 243 -9.85 -10.64 -5.26
CA ALA A 243 -10.12 -11.56 -6.35
C ALA A 243 -11.54 -11.32 -6.91
N LEU A 244 -11.67 -11.39 -8.23
CA LEU A 244 -12.97 -11.48 -8.87
C LEU A 244 -13.63 -12.80 -8.47
N ASP A 245 -14.96 -12.81 -8.24
CA ASP A 245 -15.75 -14.03 -8.01
C ASP A 245 -15.97 -14.79 -9.33
N CYS A 246 -14.87 -15.15 -9.98
CA CYS A 246 -14.83 -15.87 -11.23
C CYS A 246 -15.32 -17.31 -11.04
N ARG A 247 -16.25 -17.76 -11.89
CA ARG A 247 -16.66 -19.17 -11.95
C ARG A 247 -16.22 -19.79 -13.26
N VAL A 248 -15.69 -21.01 -13.20
CA VAL A 248 -15.26 -21.77 -14.38
C VAL A 248 -16.40 -21.82 -15.41
N GLY A 249 -16.10 -21.47 -16.66
CA GLY A 249 -17.07 -21.44 -17.75
C GLY A 249 -17.99 -20.22 -17.80
N LYS A 250 -17.82 -19.23 -16.92
CA LYS A 250 -18.58 -17.97 -16.94
C LYS A 250 -17.64 -16.76 -17.06
N PRO A 251 -18.07 -15.66 -17.70
CA PRO A 251 -17.35 -14.41 -17.65
C PRO A 251 -17.15 -13.94 -16.21
N CYS A 252 -15.96 -13.41 -15.95
CA CYS A 252 -15.73 -12.39 -14.95
C CYS A 252 -15.68 -11.03 -15.68
#